data_AF-A0A538IGH1-F1
#
_entry.id   AF-A0A538IGH1-F1
#
_cell.length_a   1.000
_cell.length_b   1.000
_cell.length_c   1.000
_cell.angle_alpha   90.00
_cell.angle_beta   90.00
_cell.angle_gamma   90.00
#
_symmetry.space_group_name_H-M   'P 1'
#
loop_
_entity.id
_entity.type
_entity.pdbx_description
1 polymer ?
#
loop_
_entity_poly.entity_id
_entity_poly.type
_entity_poly.pdbx_seq_one_letter_code
_entity_poly.pdbx_strand_id
1 'polypeptide(L)'
;MLPPFVWSDECLRHEPEAEVWVGVRTPATEVPARALAIREALVAAGADEVAAAAHDDSALLAVHDPALVEFLRTAWEEWSRASLPSDRVVPYVFAREELTSGRAPAPPTAVWARPGLFAYDTMTLIGPGTWEAARAAVD
;
A
#
# COMPACT_ATOMS: atom_id res chain seq x y z
N MET A 1 31.70 -4.44 -11.57
CA MET A 1 30.40 -5.02 -11.96
C MET A 1 29.40 -4.46 -10.98
N LEU A 2 28.32 -3.85 -11.46
CA LEU A 2 27.23 -3.40 -10.59
C LEU A 2 26.51 -4.64 -10.02
N PRO A 3 25.97 -4.58 -8.80
CA PRO A 3 25.13 -5.67 -8.29
C PRO A 3 23.89 -5.82 -9.19
N PRO A 4 23.36 -7.04 -9.35
CA PRO A 4 22.06 -7.23 -10.00
C PRO A 4 20.95 -6.56 -9.18
N PHE A 5 19.83 -6.27 -9.83
CA PHE A 5 18.62 -5.77 -9.17
C PHE A 5 17.43 -6.65 -9.51
N VAL A 6 16.52 -6.81 -8.55
CA VAL A 6 15.30 -7.59 -8.70
C VAL A 6 14.18 -6.67 -9.19
N TRP A 7 13.39 -7.16 -10.16
CA TRP A 7 12.30 -6.40 -10.77
C TRP A 7 11.03 -7.23 -10.95
N SER A 8 9.88 -6.59 -10.72
CA SER A 8 8.56 -7.08 -11.09
C SER A 8 7.75 -5.94 -11.69
N ASP A 9 7.18 -6.12 -12.88
CA ASP A 9 6.31 -5.11 -13.50
C ASP A 9 5.01 -4.89 -12.68
N GLU A 10 4.65 -5.82 -11.79
CA GLU A 10 3.48 -5.65 -10.90
C GLU A 10 3.63 -4.45 -9.97
N CYS A 11 4.85 -3.98 -9.69
CA CYS A 11 5.07 -2.76 -8.89
C CYS A 11 4.42 -1.52 -9.53
N LEU A 12 4.20 -1.53 -10.86
CA LEU A 12 3.58 -0.44 -11.61
C LEU A 12 2.06 -0.38 -11.46
N ARG A 13 1.44 -1.38 -10.80
CA ARG A 13 -0.02 -1.42 -10.61
C ARG A 13 -0.52 -0.48 -9.52
N HIS A 14 0.37 -0.05 -8.63
CA HIS A 14 0.01 0.93 -7.61
C HIS A 14 0.05 2.33 -8.21
N GLU A 15 -1.12 2.93 -8.39
CA GLU A 15 -1.27 4.34 -8.73
C GLU A 15 -2.22 5.02 -7.71
N PRO A 16 -1.65 5.69 -6.69
CA PRO A 16 -2.46 6.34 -5.66
C PRO A 16 -3.29 7.51 -6.20
N GLU A 17 -2.91 8.13 -7.32
CA GLU A 17 -3.45 9.39 -7.90
C GLU A 17 -3.26 10.63 -7.03
N ALA A 18 -3.40 10.47 -5.71
CA ALA A 18 -3.33 11.56 -4.76
C ALA A 18 -2.74 11.13 -3.42
N GLU A 19 -2.37 12.14 -2.64
CA GLU A 19 -2.09 12.08 -1.22
C GLU A 19 -2.89 13.20 -0.52
N VAL A 20 -3.22 13.04 0.77
CA VAL A 20 -3.86 14.11 1.55
C VAL A 20 -2.83 14.72 2.50
N TRP A 21 -2.34 15.91 2.15
CA TRP A 21 -1.36 16.65 2.93
C TRP A 21 -2.01 17.84 3.63
N VAL A 22 -2.01 17.84 4.97
CA VAL A 22 -2.62 18.90 5.80
C VAL A 22 -4.08 19.20 5.40
N GLY A 23 -4.84 18.16 5.09
CA GLY A 23 -6.24 18.26 4.66
C GLY A 23 -6.46 18.67 3.20
N VAL A 24 -5.39 18.85 2.41
CA VAL A 24 -5.46 19.16 0.99
C VAL A 24 -5.15 17.91 0.17
N ARG A 25 -6.01 17.56 -0.78
CA ARG A 25 -5.75 16.50 -1.76
C ARG A 25 -4.78 17.03 -2.81
N THR A 26 -3.56 16.50 -2.83
CA THR A 26 -2.52 16.84 -3.80
C THR A 26 -2.21 15.63 -4.68
N PRO A 27 -1.63 15.81 -5.89
CA PRO A 27 -1.18 14.69 -6.70
C PRO A 27 -0.19 13.80 -5.92
N ALA A 28 -0.27 12.49 -6.13
CA ALA A 28 0.65 11.55 -5.51
C ALA A 28 2.09 11.79 -5.98
N THR A 29 3.04 11.64 -5.05
CA THR A 29 4.47 11.72 -5.36
C THR A 29 5.11 10.36 -5.57
N GLU A 30 4.57 9.31 -4.96
CA GLU A 30 4.99 7.91 -5.14
C GLU A 30 4.20 7.30 -6.30
N VAL A 31 4.77 7.37 -7.51
CA VAL A 31 4.11 6.98 -8.77
C VAL A 31 4.98 6.01 -9.59
N PRO A 32 4.40 5.18 -10.47
CA PRO A 32 5.13 4.20 -11.29
C PRO A 32 6.30 4.78 -12.09
N ALA A 33 6.19 6.05 -12.52
CA ALA A 33 7.26 6.75 -13.23
C ALA A 33 8.59 6.80 -12.44
N ARG A 34 8.54 6.78 -11.10
CA ARG A 34 9.75 6.73 -10.26
C ARG A 34 10.46 5.39 -10.38
N ALA A 35 9.71 4.28 -10.32
CA ALA A 35 10.26 2.93 -10.44
C ALA A 35 10.86 2.73 -11.83
N LEU A 36 10.17 3.18 -12.88
CA LEU A 36 10.67 3.16 -14.26
C LEU A 36 11.97 3.95 -14.41
N ALA A 37 12.04 5.18 -13.89
CA ALA A 37 13.26 5.99 -13.97
C ALA A 37 14.46 5.33 -13.27
N ILE A 38 14.24 4.67 -12.12
CA ILE A 38 15.29 3.93 -11.41
C ILE A 38 15.75 2.72 -12.23
N ARG A 39 14.81 1.93 -12.77
CA ARG A 39 15.10 0.78 -13.63
C ARG A 39 15.91 1.21 -14.85
N GLU A 40 15.47 2.26 -15.56
CA GLU A 40 16.16 2.81 -16.73
C GLU A 40 17.60 3.22 -16.38
N ALA A 41 17.80 3.89 -15.25
CA ALA A 41 19.14 4.29 -14.81
C ALA A 41 20.05 3.09 -14.49
N LEU A 42 19.52 2.05 -13.83
CA LEU A 42 20.26 0.82 -13.52
C LEU A 42 20.66 0.05 -14.79
N VAL A 43 19.72 -0.11 -15.72
CA VAL A 43 19.97 -0.74 -17.03
C VAL A 43 21.01 0.07 -17.83
N ALA A 44 20.88 1.40 -17.88
CA ALA A 44 21.85 2.25 -18.57
C ALA A 44 23.26 2.20 -17.97
N ALA A 45 23.36 1.94 -16.66
CA ALA A 45 24.62 1.77 -15.96
C ALA A 45 25.22 0.34 -16.13
N GLY A 46 24.48 -0.59 -16.74
CA GLY A 46 24.91 -1.97 -16.99
C GLY A 46 24.73 -2.90 -15.79
N ALA A 47 23.74 -2.66 -14.93
CA ALA A 47 23.33 -3.62 -13.91
C ALA A 47 22.44 -4.72 -14.52
N ASP A 48 22.59 -5.95 -14.05
CA ASP A 48 21.79 -7.08 -14.50
C ASP A 48 20.40 -7.07 -13.83
N GLU A 49 19.34 -7.07 -14.63
CA GLU A 49 17.96 -7.20 -14.16
C GLU A 49 17.62 -8.68 -13.93
N VAL A 50 17.10 -9.00 -12.74
CA VAL A 50 16.65 -10.33 -12.34
C VAL A 50 15.16 -10.28 -12.07
N ALA A 51 14.39 -11.22 -12.61
CA ALA A 51 12.96 -11.29 -12.32
C ALA A 51 12.71 -11.68 -10.85
N ALA A 52 11.76 -11.01 -10.21
CA ALA A 52 11.30 -11.35 -8.87
C ALA A 52 10.77 -12.79 -8.79
N ALA A 53 11.03 -13.46 -7.68
CA ALA A 53 10.61 -14.84 -7.45
C ALA A 53 9.46 -14.85 -6.43
N ALA A 54 8.31 -15.43 -6.81
CA ALA A 54 7.16 -15.48 -5.93
C ALA A 54 7.46 -16.26 -4.64
N HIS A 55 7.23 -15.63 -3.49
CA HIS A 55 7.25 -16.26 -2.18
C HIS A 55 5.83 -16.64 -1.73
N ASP A 56 5.69 -17.40 -0.64
CA ASP A 56 4.40 -17.55 0.02
C ASP A 56 4.19 -16.44 1.07
N ASP A 57 3.01 -16.39 1.69
CA ASP A 57 2.68 -15.37 2.69
C ASP A 57 3.47 -15.53 4.01
N SER A 58 4.31 -16.56 4.17
CA SER A 58 5.08 -16.75 5.41
C SER A 58 6.04 -15.58 5.66
N ALA A 59 6.61 -14.99 4.60
CA ALA A 59 7.47 -13.81 4.71
C ALA A 59 6.72 -12.58 5.23
N LEU A 60 5.49 -12.37 4.78
CA LEU A 60 4.61 -11.30 5.25
C LEU A 60 4.25 -11.51 6.73
N LEU A 61 3.78 -12.71 7.07
CA LEU A 61 3.26 -13.05 8.40
C LEU A 61 4.35 -13.19 9.47
N ALA A 62 5.61 -13.31 9.06
CA ALA A 62 6.74 -13.26 9.97
C ALA A 62 6.96 -11.86 10.59
N VAL A 63 6.43 -10.80 9.96
CA VAL A 63 6.67 -9.40 10.35
C VAL A 63 5.37 -8.63 10.61
N HIS A 64 4.32 -8.90 9.84
CA HIS A 64 3.06 -8.18 9.90
C HIS A 64 1.97 -8.95 10.63
N ASP A 65 1.10 -8.20 11.33
CA ASP A 65 -0.12 -8.74 11.90
C ASP A 65 -1.00 -9.34 10.78
N PRO A 66 -1.52 -10.57 10.92
CA PRO A 66 -2.41 -11.18 9.93
C PRO A 66 -3.63 -10.32 9.57
N ALA A 67 -4.17 -9.55 10.51
CA ALA A 67 -5.30 -8.66 10.29
C ALA A 67 -4.92 -7.46 9.40
N LEU A 68 -3.68 -6.97 9.48
CA LEU A 68 -3.18 -5.94 8.56
C LEU A 68 -3.07 -6.50 7.15
N VAL A 69 -2.49 -7.69 6.99
CA VAL A 69 -2.34 -8.35 5.69
C VAL A 69 -3.71 -8.58 5.04
N GLU A 70 -4.67 -9.09 5.82
CA GLU A 70 -6.04 -9.30 5.32
C GLU A 70 -6.73 -7.98 4.97
N PHE A 71 -6.56 -6.93 5.79
CA PHE A 71 -7.09 -5.61 5.45
C PHE A 71 -6.53 -5.10 4.13
N LEU A 72 -5.21 -5.13 3.93
CA LEU A 72 -4.59 -4.66 2.69
C LEU A 72 -5.09 -5.44 1.47
N ARG A 73 -5.27 -6.75 1.62
CA ARG A 73 -5.79 -7.64 0.57
C ARG A 73 -7.21 -7.29 0.13
N THR A 74 -8.08 -6.88 1.05
CA THR A 74 -9.51 -6.64 0.74
C THR A 74 -9.92 -5.16 0.69
N ALA A 75 -9.07 -4.24 1.16
CA ALA A 75 -9.42 -2.83 1.38
C ALA A 75 -10.03 -2.17 0.15
N TRP A 76 -9.38 -2.30 -1.02
CA TRP A 76 -9.87 -1.67 -2.25
C TRP A 76 -11.21 -2.27 -2.71
N GLU A 77 -11.33 -3.59 -2.70
CA GLU A 77 -12.55 -4.26 -3.17
C GLU A 77 -13.75 -3.91 -2.30
N GLU A 78 -13.57 -3.89 -0.98
CA GLU A 78 -14.63 -3.48 -0.06
C GLU A 78 -14.98 -2.00 -0.19
N TRP A 79 -13.98 -1.12 -0.32
CA TRP A 79 -14.19 0.32 -0.47
C TRP A 79 -14.95 0.67 -1.74
N SER A 80 -14.54 0.08 -2.87
CA SER A 80 -15.19 0.30 -4.17
C SER A 80 -16.66 -0.17 -4.18
N ARG A 81 -17.01 -1.18 -3.36
CA ARG A 81 -18.39 -1.64 -3.16
C ARG A 81 -19.22 -0.78 -2.20
N ALA A 82 -18.59 0.04 -1.36
CA ALA A 82 -19.25 0.78 -0.27
C ALA A 82 -19.91 2.11 -0.68
N SER A 83 -19.86 2.47 -1.98
CA SER A 83 -20.43 3.73 -2.52
C SER A 83 -20.00 4.98 -1.73
N LEU A 84 -18.73 5.02 -1.31
CA LEU A 84 -18.14 6.13 -0.58
C LEU A 84 -17.77 7.30 -1.53
N PRO A 85 -17.71 8.54 -1.05
CA PRO A 85 -17.43 9.71 -1.89
C PRO A 85 -15.96 9.80 -2.38
N SER A 86 -15.04 9.04 -1.79
CA SER A 86 -13.63 9.02 -2.18
C SER A 86 -13.36 7.90 -3.19
N ASP A 87 -12.56 8.21 -4.20
CA ASP A 87 -12.10 7.29 -5.24
C ASP A 87 -10.90 6.42 -4.80
N ARG A 88 -10.46 6.59 -3.56
CA ARG A 88 -9.39 5.84 -2.90
C ARG A 88 -9.73 5.59 -1.44
N VAL A 89 -9.19 4.50 -0.90
CA VAL A 89 -9.22 4.22 0.54
C VAL A 89 -8.35 5.27 1.22
N VAL A 90 -8.94 6.04 2.12
CA VAL A 90 -8.24 7.05 2.90
C VAL A 90 -8.76 6.99 4.35
N PRO A 91 -7.87 6.84 5.35
CA PRO A 91 -8.30 6.91 6.74
C PRO A 91 -8.68 8.35 7.11
N TYR A 92 -9.73 8.52 7.92
CA TYR A 92 -10.07 9.82 8.50
C TYR A 92 -10.46 9.76 9.98
N VAL A 93 -10.72 8.57 10.50
CA VAL A 93 -10.85 8.28 11.93
C VAL A 93 -9.75 7.31 12.28
N PHE A 94 -9.01 7.56 13.36
CA PHE A 94 -7.93 6.69 13.82
C PHE A 94 -8.32 6.09 15.16
N ALA A 95 -8.48 4.78 15.18
CA ALA A 95 -8.88 4.05 16.38
C ALA A 95 -7.63 3.42 16.99
N ARG A 96 -7.01 4.13 17.93
CA ARG A 96 -5.78 3.73 18.61
C ARG A 96 -6.11 3.42 20.07
N GLU A 97 -5.46 2.40 20.63
CA GLU A 97 -5.70 1.97 22.02
C GLU A 97 -5.42 3.10 23.03
N GLU A 98 -4.47 3.98 22.71
CA GLU A 98 -4.12 5.15 23.50
C GLU A 98 -5.25 6.19 23.52
N LEU A 99 -6.13 6.20 22.51
CA LEU A 99 -7.30 7.09 22.42
C LEU A 99 -8.53 6.50 23.13
N THR A 100 -8.50 5.22 23.51
CA THR A 100 -9.60 4.47 24.13
C THR A 100 -9.29 4.06 25.58
N SER A 101 -8.40 4.81 26.25
CA SER A 101 -7.98 4.55 27.64
C SER A 101 -7.38 3.14 27.84
N GLY A 102 -6.60 2.65 26.88
CA GLY A 102 -5.97 1.33 26.95
C GLY A 102 -6.93 0.18 26.64
N ARG A 103 -7.99 0.43 25.87
CA ARG A 103 -8.90 -0.62 25.41
C ARG A 103 -8.65 -0.92 23.95
N ALA A 104 -8.42 -2.18 23.61
CA ALA A 104 -8.39 -2.62 22.22
C ALA A 104 -9.64 -2.09 21.46
N PRO A 105 -9.45 -1.35 20.35
CA PRO A 105 -10.57 -0.85 19.56
C PRO A 105 -11.43 -2.00 19.04
N ALA A 106 -12.75 -1.82 19.06
CA ALA A 106 -13.65 -2.77 18.42
C ALA A 106 -13.46 -2.74 16.89
N PRO A 107 -13.48 -3.88 16.19
CA PRO A 107 -13.46 -3.92 14.73
C PRO A 107 -14.63 -3.11 14.15
N PRO A 108 -14.38 -2.05 13.34
CA PRO A 108 -15.44 -1.22 12.80
C PRO A 108 -16.29 -1.99 11.78
N THR A 109 -17.60 -1.92 11.92
CA THR A 109 -18.55 -2.42 10.91
C THR A 109 -18.54 -1.55 9.64
N ALA A 110 -18.29 -0.26 9.80
CA ALA A 110 -18.28 0.68 8.69
C ALA A 110 -16.97 0.60 7.91
N VAL A 111 -17.05 0.37 6.59
CA VAL A 111 -15.90 0.27 5.68
C VAL A 111 -14.98 1.48 5.79
N TRP A 112 -15.56 2.69 5.87
CA TRP A 112 -14.79 3.93 5.97
C TRP A 112 -13.97 4.08 7.26
N ALA A 113 -14.31 3.35 8.32
CA ALA A 113 -13.61 3.39 9.61
C ALA A 113 -12.46 2.38 9.71
N ARG A 114 -12.51 1.30 8.93
CA ARG A 114 -11.51 0.21 8.97
C ARG A 114 -10.07 0.67 8.70
N PRO A 115 -9.79 1.56 7.72
CA PRO A 115 -8.41 2.01 7.45
C PRO A 115 -7.74 2.64 8.67
N GLY A 116 -8.53 3.26 9.55
CA GLY A 116 -8.08 3.87 10.78
C GLY A 116 -7.44 2.94 11.82
N LEU A 117 -7.69 1.63 11.72
CA LEU A 117 -7.04 0.63 12.57
C LEU A 117 -5.60 0.35 12.12
N PHE A 118 -5.31 0.54 10.83
CA PHE A 118 -4.10 0.07 10.17
C PHE A 118 -3.19 1.20 9.67
N ALA A 119 -3.66 2.45 9.75
CA ALA A 119 -2.94 3.63 9.30
C ALA A 119 -2.63 4.59 10.47
N TYR A 120 -1.69 5.50 10.22
CA TYR A 120 -1.35 6.59 11.14
C TYR A 120 -1.33 7.98 10.47
N ASP A 121 -1.49 8.05 9.14
CA ASP A 121 -1.55 9.28 8.35
C ASP A 121 -2.55 9.14 7.18
N THR A 122 -2.73 10.21 6.40
CA THR A 122 -3.64 10.28 5.25
C THR A 122 -2.92 10.41 3.90
N MET A 123 -1.61 10.16 3.85
CA MET A 123 -0.81 10.34 2.63
C MET A 123 -0.74 9.06 1.78
N THR A 124 -0.99 7.89 2.38
CA THR A 124 -0.80 6.57 1.76
C THR A 124 -2.14 5.95 1.32
N LEU A 125 -2.66 6.43 0.20
CA LEU A 125 -3.96 6.02 -0.33
C LEU A 125 -3.89 4.60 -0.95
N ILE A 126 -4.89 3.76 -0.67
CA ILE A 126 -5.03 2.43 -1.29
C ILE A 126 -6.03 2.54 -2.46
N GLY A 127 -5.64 2.01 -3.62
CA GLY A 127 -6.42 2.00 -4.84
C GLY A 127 -6.45 0.63 -5.51
N PRO A 128 -7.00 0.56 -6.73
CA PRO A 128 -6.87 -0.63 -7.57
C PRO A 128 -5.39 -0.98 -7.75
N GLY A 129 -5.04 -2.27 -7.68
CA GLY A 129 -3.67 -2.72 -7.91
C GLY A 129 -2.71 -2.55 -6.74
N THR A 130 -3.09 -1.84 -5.66
CA THR A 130 -2.20 -1.63 -4.50
C THR A 130 -1.80 -2.95 -3.84
N TRP A 131 -2.75 -3.88 -3.64
CA TRP A 131 -2.43 -5.17 -3.04
C TRP A 131 -1.48 -5.98 -3.92
N GLU A 132 -1.75 -6.05 -5.23
CA GLU A 132 -0.93 -6.78 -6.19
C GLU A 132 0.50 -6.22 -6.26
N ALA A 133 0.64 -4.90 -6.32
CA ALA A 133 1.93 -4.22 -6.34
C ALA A 133 2.70 -4.41 -5.02
N ALA A 134 2.02 -4.22 -3.87
CA ALA A 134 2.64 -4.38 -2.56
C ALA A 134 3.04 -5.84 -2.30
N ARG A 135 2.23 -6.81 -2.75
CA ARG A 135 2.59 -8.23 -2.69
C ARG A 135 3.82 -8.48 -3.55
N ALA A 136 3.83 -8.07 -4.81
CA ALA A 136 4.98 -8.29 -5.69
C ALA A 136 6.28 -7.62 -5.19
N ALA A 137 6.19 -6.52 -4.42
CA ALA A 137 7.36 -5.85 -3.84
C ALA A 137 8.05 -6.64 -2.70
N VAL A 138 7.44 -7.73 -2.23
CA VAL A 138 8.03 -8.64 -1.23
C VAL A 138 8.92 -9.70 -1.89
N ASP A 139 8.72 -9.95 -3.19
CA ASP A 139 9.37 -11.00 -3.98
C ASP A 139 10.72 -10.57 -4.57
#